data_AF-A0A494V3G0-F1
#
_entry.id   AF-A0A494V3G0-F1
#
_cell.length_a   1.000
_cell.length_b   1.000
_cell.length_c   1.000
_cell.angle_alpha   90.00
_cell.angle_beta   90.00
_cell.angle_gamma   90.00
#
_symmetry.space_group_name_H-M   'P 1'
#
loop_
_entity.id
_entity.type
_entity.pdbx_description
1 polymer ?
#
loop_
_entity_poly.entity_id
_entity_poly.type
_entity_poly.pdbx_seq_one_letter_code
_entity_poly.pdbx_strand_id
1 'polypeptide(L)'
;MVVTVAAALLLAGCADTGKTDQTAEPASSPSSAAEQSPAAASRTLDQVLSDLHLASQDVGEGRARVLMDEERATQQLPVCRAAGVVLTRAVPGRADILKITEQLRRTGWAIDDQGSIEATSEPWTIMFRPMPLPTELAAKESPNEGVIQVWVTGKCYRS
;
A
#
# COMPACT_ATOMS: atom_id res chain seq x y z
N MET A 1 -21.66 -48.87 -11.07
CA MET A 1 -20.47 -48.84 -10.19
C MET A 1 -20.92 -48.35 -8.82
N VAL A 2 -20.40 -48.98 -7.77
CA VAL A 2 -20.94 -49.06 -6.40
C VAL A 2 -20.72 -47.76 -5.60
N VAL A 3 -21.69 -47.43 -4.75
CA VAL A 3 -21.68 -46.35 -3.74
C VAL A 3 -20.84 -46.78 -2.54
N THR A 4 -20.03 -45.87 -1.97
CA THR A 4 -19.71 -45.88 -0.53
C THR A 4 -19.29 -44.51 -0.03
N VAL A 5 -20.09 -43.97 0.88
CA VAL A 5 -19.76 -42.92 1.85
C VAL A 5 -19.04 -43.58 3.02
N ALA A 6 -17.98 -42.96 3.55
CA ALA A 6 -17.55 -43.19 4.93
C ALA A 6 -16.79 -41.97 5.48
N ALA A 7 -17.46 -41.25 6.38
CA ALA A 7 -16.80 -40.43 7.39
C ALA A 7 -16.15 -41.34 8.43
N ALA A 8 -14.95 -41.01 8.89
CA ALA A 8 -14.34 -41.63 10.06
C ALA A 8 -13.87 -40.54 11.02
N LEU A 9 -14.66 -40.33 12.07
CA LEU A 9 -14.21 -39.76 13.33
C LEU A 9 -13.17 -40.69 13.94
N LEU A 10 -12.04 -40.15 14.38
CA LEU A 10 -11.15 -40.82 15.34
C LEU A 10 -11.13 -40.01 16.63
N LEU A 11 -12.14 -40.28 17.46
CA LEU A 11 -12.03 -40.24 18.91
C LEU A 11 -11.24 -41.48 19.33
N ALA A 12 -9.98 -41.32 19.70
CA ALA A 12 -9.23 -42.32 20.46
C ALA A 12 -8.90 -41.70 21.82
N GLY A 13 -9.67 -42.11 22.82
CA GLY A 13 -9.31 -41.93 24.21
C GLY A 13 -8.18 -42.88 24.60
N CYS A 14 -7.32 -42.43 25.50
CA CYS A 14 -6.64 -43.30 26.44
C CYS A 14 -7.26 -43.05 27.79
N ALA A 15 -8.05 -44.00 28.28
CA ALA A 15 -8.34 -44.15 29.69
C ALA A 15 -7.63 -45.43 30.13
N ASP A 16 -6.72 -45.32 31.10
CA ASP A 16 -6.54 -46.37 32.09
C ASP A 16 -6.17 -45.76 33.45
N THR A 17 -6.51 -46.52 34.46
CA THR A 17 -7.03 -46.19 35.79
C THR A 17 -5.97 -45.96 36.86
N GLY A 18 -6.24 -45.05 37.82
CA GLY A 18 -5.45 -44.95 39.06
C GLY A 18 -6.02 -43.94 40.05
N LYS A 19 -6.66 -44.42 41.11
CA LYS A 19 -7.25 -43.66 42.23
C LYS A 19 -6.20 -43.40 43.31
N THR A 20 -5.90 -42.13 43.62
CA THR A 20 -5.35 -41.69 44.93
C THR A 20 -5.64 -40.20 45.16
N ASP A 21 -6.18 -39.89 46.33
CA ASP A 21 -6.30 -38.55 46.92
C ASP A 21 -4.94 -37.81 46.99
N GLN A 22 -4.91 -36.52 46.60
CA GLN A 22 -4.05 -35.51 47.24
C GLN A 22 -4.42 -34.07 46.81
N THR A 23 -4.63 -33.23 47.82
CA THR A 23 -4.74 -31.77 47.81
C THR A 23 -3.58 -31.07 47.07
N ALA A 24 -3.89 -30.14 46.15
CA ALA A 24 -2.99 -29.04 45.75
C ALA A 24 -3.75 -27.86 45.10
N GLU A 25 -3.23 -26.66 45.37
CA GLU A 25 -3.65 -25.27 45.08
C GLU A 25 -3.93 -24.87 43.61
N PRO A 26 -4.49 -23.66 43.35
CA PRO A 26 -5.06 -23.31 42.06
C PRO A 26 -3.99 -23.09 40.99
N ALA A 27 -4.06 -23.86 39.91
CA ALA A 27 -3.23 -23.63 38.73
C ALA A 27 -3.76 -22.43 37.95
N SER A 28 -3.07 -21.30 38.10
CA SER A 28 -3.18 -20.12 37.25
C SER A 28 -3.24 -20.52 35.77
N SER A 29 -4.34 -20.19 35.11
CA SER A 29 -4.44 -20.29 33.66
C SER A 29 -3.41 -19.34 33.03
N PRO A 30 -2.51 -19.82 32.14
CA PRO A 30 -1.69 -18.90 31.38
C PRO A 30 -2.61 -18.11 30.45
N SER A 31 -2.72 -16.81 30.71
CA SER A 31 -3.25 -15.84 29.77
C SER A 31 -2.37 -15.92 28.53
N SER A 32 -2.86 -16.58 27.47
CA SER A 32 -2.30 -16.43 26.14
C SER A 32 -2.47 -14.97 25.74
N ALA A 33 -1.45 -14.16 26.01
CA ALA A 33 -1.26 -12.90 25.33
C ALA A 33 -1.25 -13.24 23.84
N ALA A 34 -2.31 -12.81 23.14
CA ALA A 34 -2.32 -12.84 21.69
C ALA A 34 -1.05 -12.14 21.22
N GLU A 35 -0.16 -12.89 20.57
CA GLU A 35 0.97 -12.33 19.84
C GLU A 35 0.40 -11.23 18.93
N GLN A 36 0.71 -9.99 19.26
CA GLN A 36 0.43 -8.86 18.39
C GLN A 36 1.16 -9.16 17.09
N SER A 37 0.42 -9.43 16.01
CA SER A 37 0.98 -9.49 14.67
C SER A 37 1.89 -8.27 14.48
N PRO A 38 3.12 -8.44 13.96
CA PRO A 38 3.98 -7.31 13.71
C PRO A 38 3.22 -6.31 12.83
N ALA A 39 3.09 -5.08 13.32
CA ALA A 39 2.54 -3.99 12.54
C ALA A 39 3.26 -3.99 11.18
N ALA A 40 2.48 -4.00 10.09
CA ALA A 40 3.05 -3.95 8.75
C ALA A 40 4.08 -2.81 8.71
N ALA A 41 5.32 -3.13 8.36
CA ALA A 41 6.38 -2.13 8.32
C ALA A 41 5.91 -0.96 7.46
N SER A 42 5.94 0.26 8.02
CA SER A 42 5.54 1.46 7.29
C SER A 42 6.41 1.63 6.05
N ARG A 43 5.80 1.90 4.89
CA ARG A 43 6.52 2.10 3.63
C ARG A 43 7.61 3.19 3.77
N THR A 44 8.75 3.00 3.10
CA THR A 44 9.76 4.06 2.93
C THR A 44 9.39 4.98 1.76
N LEU A 45 10.03 6.15 1.66
CA LEU A 45 9.83 7.04 0.50
C LEU A 45 10.15 6.33 -0.82
N ASP A 46 11.27 5.58 -0.87
CA ASP A 46 11.66 4.81 -2.05
C ASP A 46 10.61 3.78 -2.47
N GLN A 47 10.01 3.08 -1.50
CA GLN A 47 8.92 2.14 -1.77
C GLN A 47 7.69 2.86 -2.32
N VAL A 48 7.34 4.03 -1.78
CA VAL A 48 6.22 4.84 -2.29
C VAL A 48 6.47 5.31 -3.72
N LEU A 49 7.68 5.78 -4.02
CA LEU A 49 8.06 6.21 -5.37
C LEU A 49 8.11 5.03 -6.35
N SER A 50 8.54 3.85 -5.89
CA SER A 50 8.51 2.62 -6.68
C SER A 50 7.08 2.17 -7.00
N ASP A 51 6.20 2.13 -5.99
CA ASP A 51 4.78 1.82 -6.15
C ASP A 51 4.11 2.77 -7.16
N LEU A 52 4.39 4.08 -7.04
CA LEU A 52 3.89 5.10 -7.96
C LEU A 52 4.41 4.92 -9.38
N HIS A 53 5.70 4.62 -9.53
CA HIS A 53 6.30 4.37 -10.84
C HIS A 53 5.62 3.18 -11.51
N LEU A 54 5.48 2.05 -10.81
CA LEU A 54 4.81 0.85 -11.31
C LEU A 54 3.34 1.12 -11.66
N ALA A 55 2.60 1.80 -10.79
CA ALA A 55 1.20 2.11 -11.01
C ALA A 55 0.93 3.04 -12.21
N SER A 56 1.92 3.83 -12.61
CA SER A 56 1.79 4.81 -13.70
C SER A 56 2.28 4.32 -15.06
N GLN A 57 2.86 3.11 -15.17
CA GLN A 57 3.43 2.58 -16.41
C GLN A 57 2.43 2.47 -17.57
N ASP A 58 1.17 2.15 -17.26
CA ASP A 58 0.11 1.97 -18.27
C ASP A 58 -0.62 3.28 -18.63
N VAL A 59 -0.21 4.39 -18.03
CA VAL A 59 -0.88 5.70 -18.16
C VAL A 59 0.05 6.75 -18.75
N GLY A 60 1.25 6.89 -18.20
CA GLY A 60 2.31 7.68 -18.81
C GLY A 60 3.43 6.78 -19.31
N GLU A 61 4.31 7.32 -20.14
CA GLU A 61 5.41 6.58 -20.78
C GLU A 61 6.52 6.11 -19.80
N GLY A 62 6.19 5.69 -18.58
CA GLY A 62 7.15 5.34 -17.53
C GLY A 62 7.96 6.54 -17.03
N ARG A 63 7.52 7.78 -17.31
CA ARG A 63 8.24 9.02 -16.98
C ARG A 63 7.72 9.68 -15.71
N ALA A 64 7.45 8.92 -14.66
CA ALA A 64 7.28 9.48 -13.34
C ALA A 64 8.60 10.14 -12.93
N ARG A 65 8.69 11.47 -13.08
CA ARG A 65 9.87 12.22 -12.66
C ARG A 65 9.59 12.82 -11.31
N VAL A 66 10.36 12.44 -10.29
CA VAL A 66 10.44 13.22 -9.05
C VAL A 66 11.18 14.51 -9.40
N LEU A 67 10.45 15.62 -9.42
CA LEU A 67 10.96 16.96 -9.72
C LEU A 67 11.55 17.62 -8.47
N MET A 68 11.18 17.14 -7.28
CA MET A 68 11.80 17.49 -6.01
C MET A 68 12.06 16.22 -5.21
N ASP A 69 13.32 15.78 -5.19
CA ASP A 69 13.83 14.83 -4.22
C ASP A 69 14.20 15.63 -2.97
N GLU A 70 13.21 15.76 -2.08
CA GLU A 70 13.37 16.54 -0.85
C GLU A 70 14.14 15.77 0.23
N GLU A 71 14.90 14.70 -0.04
CA GLU A 71 15.79 14.17 1.00
C GLU A 71 16.69 15.29 1.58
N ARG A 72 17.12 16.25 0.74
CA ARG A 72 17.84 17.47 1.16
C ARG A 72 17.00 18.53 1.87
N ALA A 73 15.72 18.69 1.52
CA ALA A 73 14.86 19.73 2.09
C ALA A 73 14.13 19.25 3.37
N THR A 74 13.88 17.95 3.47
CA THR A 74 13.18 17.28 4.58
C THR A 74 14.12 16.87 5.71
N GLN A 75 15.45 16.91 5.53
CA GLN A 75 16.40 16.86 6.66
C GLN A 75 16.09 17.90 7.76
N GLN A 76 15.39 19.00 7.43
CA GLN A 76 14.96 20.03 8.36
C GLN A 76 13.49 19.93 8.81
N LEU A 77 12.70 18.97 8.31
CA LEU A 77 11.26 18.85 8.57
C LEU A 77 10.88 17.43 9.05
N PRO A 78 9.87 17.30 9.93
CA PRO A 78 9.38 15.99 10.37
C PRO A 78 8.53 15.24 9.32
N VAL A 79 8.39 15.80 8.12
CA VAL A 79 7.51 15.32 7.05
C VAL A 79 8.34 15.17 5.78
N CYS A 80 8.21 14.02 5.11
CA CYS A 80 8.75 13.78 3.78
C CYS A 80 7.77 14.20 2.70
N ARG A 81 8.30 14.78 1.63
CA ARG A 81 7.51 15.10 0.44
C ARG A 81 8.29 14.75 -0.81
N ALA A 82 7.54 14.42 -1.86
CA ALA A 82 8.07 14.34 -3.21
C ALA A 82 7.02 14.93 -4.15
N ALA A 83 7.47 15.65 -5.16
CA ALA A 83 6.60 16.13 -6.22
C ALA A 83 7.09 15.55 -7.55
N GLY A 84 6.16 15.21 -8.43
CA GLY A 84 6.50 14.66 -9.72
C GLY A 84 5.42 14.82 -10.77
N VAL A 85 5.71 14.29 -11.95
CA VAL A 85 4.83 14.35 -13.11
C VAL A 85 4.79 13.02 -13.84
N VAL A 86 3.63 12.67 -14.39
CA VAL A 86 3.42 11.58 -15.35
C VAL A 86 2.95 12.21 -16.66
N LEU A 87 3.78 12.15 -17.70
CA LEU A 87 3.46 12.72 -19.01
C LEU A 87 2.58 11.77 -19.84
N THR A 88 1.57 12.32 -20.52
CA THR A 88 0.58 11.56 -21.29
C THR A 88 0.43 12.12 -22.71
N ARG A 89 0.18 11.23 -23.68
CA ARG A 89 -0.01 11.60 -25.10
C ARG A 89 -1.26 12.42 -25.38
N ALA A 90 -2.26 12.31 -24.53
CA ALA A 90 -3.49 13.10 -24.55
C ALA A 90 -3.71 13.75 -23.18
N VAL A 91 -4.55 14.77 -23.10
CA VAL A 91 -4.95 15.37 -21.81
C VAL A 91 -5.60 14.29 -20.92
N PRO A 92 -5.05 13.98 -19.73
CA PRO A 92 -5.51 12.88 -18.90
C PRO A 92 -6.87 13.20 -18.27
N GLY A 93 -7.71 12.18 -18.16
CA GLY A 93 -9.03 12.26 -17.54
C GLY A 93 -9.15 11.40 -16.29
N ARG A 94 -10.37 11.33 -15.75
CA ARG A 94 -10.69 10.49 -14.57
C ARG A 94 -10.34 9.02 -14.78
N ALA A 95 -10.52 8.50 -15.99
CA ALA A 95 -10.22 7.09 -16.31
C ALA A 95 -8.73 6.76 -16.14
N ASP A 96 -7.85 7.71 -16.42
CA ASP A 96 -6.41 7.53 -16.26
C ASP A 96 -6.01 7.50 -14.79
N ILE A 97 -6.61 8.37 -13.97
CA ILE A 97 -6.40 8.34 -12.51
C ILE A 97 -6.91 7.03 -11.92
N LEU A 98 -8.07 6.53 -12.37
CA LEU A 98 -8.61 5.24 -11.92
C LEU A 98 -7.70 4.07 -12.25
N LYS A 99 -7.01 4.09 -13.39
CA LYS A 99 -6.02 3.05 -13.72
C LYS A 99 -4.85 3.08 -12.72
N ILE A 100 -4.30 4.27 -12.43
CA ILE A 100 -3.20 4.42 -11.47
C ILE A 100 -3.65 3.96 -10.08
N THR A 101 -4.79 4.44 -9.59
CA THR A 101 -5.27 4.13 -8.24
C THR A 101 -5.67 2.66 -8.10
N GLU A 102 -6.19 2.02 -9.14
CA GLU A 102 -6.44 0.57 -9.14
C GLU A 102 -5.14 -0.24 -9.03
N GLN A 103 -4.06 0.17 -9.71
CA GLN A 103 -2.76 -0.49 -9.55
C GLN A 103 -2.18 -0.29 -8.14
N LEU A 104 -2.31 0.92 -7.57
CA LEU A 104 -1.91 1.18 -6.17
C LEU A 104 -2.75 0.37 -5.18
N ARG A 105 -4.05 0.22 -5.42
CA ARG A 105 -4.93 -0.61 -4.60
C ARG A 105 -4.42 -2.05 -4.52
N ARG A 106 -3.93 -2.60 -5.64
CA ARG A 106 -3.35 -3.95 -5.71
C ARG A 106 -2.06 -4.10 -4.91
N THR A 107 -1.33 -3.01 -4.68
CA THR A 107 -0.14 -3.02 -3.82
C THR A 107 -0.46 -2.70 -2.36
N GLY A 108 -1.74 -2.54 -1.99
CA GLY A 108 -2.19 -2.36 -0.61
C GLY A 108 -2.41 -0.90 -0.20
N TRP A 109 -2.59 0.01 -1.15
CA TRP A 109 -3.03 1.37 -0.88
C TRP A 109 -4.55 1.43 -0.70
N ALA A 110 -5.02 2.21 0.27
CA ALA A 110 -6.41 2.62 0.37
C ALA A 110 -6.68 3.77 -0.61
N ILE A 111 -7.82 3.72 -1.28
CA ILE A 111 -8.22 4.72 -2.29
C ILE A 111 -9.52 5.33 -1.81
N ASP A 112 -9.61 6.66 -1.78
CA ASP A 112 -10.85 7.34 -1.39
C ASP A 112 -11.98 7.07 -2.40
N ASP A 113 -13.14 6.66 -1.89
CA ASP A 113 -14.30 6.26 -2.69
C ASP A 113 -15.02 7.46 -3.32
N GLN A 114 -14.65 8.70 -2.96
CA GLN A 114 -15.20 9.94 -3.52
C GLN A 114 -14.62 10.29 -4.91
N GLY A 115 -14.20 9.28 -5.67
CA GLY A 115 -13.77 9.39 -7.07
C GLY A 115 -12.30 9.77 -7.25
N SER A 116 -11.44 9.24 -6.37
CA SER A 116 -10.29 9.97 -5.86
C SER A 116 -9.19 10.35 -6.85
N ILE A 117 -8.67 11.52 -6.56
CA ILE A 117 -7.34 12.03 -6.88
C ILE A 117 -6.34 11.71 -5.75
N GLU A 118 -6.67 10.80 -4.84
CA GLU A 118 -5.88 10.52 -3.64
C GLU A 118 -5.78 9.01 -3.36
N ALA A 119 -4.58 8.57 -2.99
CA ALA A 119 -4.29 7.23 -2.51
C ALA A 119 -3.51 7.33 -1.19
N THR A 120 -3.88 6.52 -0.19
CA THR A 120 -3.28 6.55 1.15
C THR A 120 -2.73 5.18 1.55
N SER A 121 -1.62 5.22 2.26
CA SER A 121 -0.99 4.08 2.90
C SER A 121 -0.29 4.65 4.12
N GLU A 122 -0.96 4.70 5.27
CA GLU A 122 -0.45 5.38 6.46
C GLU A 122 1.05 5.08 6.72
N PRO A 123 1.90 6.11 6.91
CA PRO A 123 1.60 7.54 7.07
C PRO A 123 1.61 8.34 5.74
N TRP A 124 1.54 7.68 4.59
CA TRP A 124 1.71 8.29 3.27
C TRP A 124 0.38 8.60 2.57
N THR A 125 0.40 9.71 1.84
CA THR A 125 -0.65 10.15 0.94
C THR A 125 -0.02 10.51 -0.40
N ILE A 126 -0.64 10.07 -1.49
CA ILE A 126 -0.34 10.48 -2.86
C ILE A 126 -1.56 11.21 -3.41
N MET A 127 -1.35 12.43 -3.91
CA MET A 127 -2.34 13.21 -4.62
C MET A 127 -2.02 13.29 -6.11
N PHE A 128 -3.05 13.22 -6.95
CA PHE A 128 -2.98 13.25 -8.40
C PHE A 128 -3.76 14.43 -8.96
N ARG A 129 -3.17 15.21 -9.87
CA ARG A 129 -3.90 16.25 -10.57
C ARG A 129 -3.71 16.11 -12.07
N PRO A 130 -4.69 15.57 -12.80
CA PRO A 130 -4.66 15.57 -14.25
C PRO A 130 -4.85 17.01 -14.77
N MET A 131 -4.05 17.40 -15.76
CA MET A 131 -4.18 18.70 -16.43
C MET A 131 -3.59 18.64 -17.85
N PRO A 132 -3.97 19.57 -18.75
CA PRO A 132 -3.24 19.78 -19.99
C PRO A 132 -1.77 20.09 -19.71
N LEU A 133 -0.89 19.71 -20.63
CA LEU A 133 0.53 20.06 -20.53
C LEU A 133 0.67 21.60 -20.58
N PRO A 134 1.34 22.23 -19.59
CA PRO A 134 1.57 23.67 -19.61
C PRO A 134 2.30 24.10 -20.88
N THR A 135 1.88 25.23 -21.45
CA THR A 135 2.42 25.75 -22.72
C THR A 135 3.94 25.93 -22.68
N GLU A 136 4.47 26.27 -21.51
CA GLU A 136 5.91 26.44 -21.26
C GLU A 136 6.70 25.14 -21.41
N LEU A 137 6.05 23.98 -21.26
CA LEU A 137 6.66 22.65 -21.36
C LEU A 137 6.39 21.97 -22.70
N ALA A 138 5.41 22.45 -23.48
CA ALA A 138 4.93 21.79 -24.69
C ALA A 138 6.02 21.47 -25.72
N ALA A 139 6.95 22.40 -25.96
CA ALA A 139 8.04 22.20 -26.92
C ALA A 139 9.05 21.14 -26.44
N LYS A 140 9.34 21.10 -25.13
CA LYS A 140 10.34 20.22 -24.53
C LYS A 140 9.82 18.80 -24.35
N GLU A 141 8.57 18.68 -23.94
CA GLU A 141 7.95 17.40 -23.59
C GLU A 141 7.09 16.85 -24.74
N SER A 142 7.24 17.40 -25.95
CA SER A 142 6.67 16.81 -27.17
C SER A 142 7.05 15.33 -27.27
N PRO A 143 6.11 14.46 -27.68
CA PRO A 143 4.78 14.75 -28.21
C PRO A 143 3.65 14.58 -27.17
N ASN A 144 3.90 14.91 -25.90
CA ASN A 144 2.88 14.82 -24.86
C ASN A 144 1.95 16.05 -24.91
N GLU A 145 0.66 15.82 -24.65
CA GLU A 145 -0.36 16.88 -24.59
C GLU A 145 -0.90 17.08 -23.17
N GLY A 146 -0.59 16.16 -22.27
CA GLY A 146 -1.12 16.14 -20.92
C GLY A 146 -0.10 15.77 -19.86
N VAL A 147 -0.44 16.07 -18.61
CA VAL A 147 0.35 15.70 -17.45
C VAL A 147 -0.54 15.38 -16.26
N ILE A 148 -0.16 14.38 -15.49
CA ILE A 148 -0.69 14.14 -14.14
C ILE A 148 0.38 14.63 -13.17
N GLN A 149 0.12 15.72 -12.47
CA GLN A 149 0.97 16.16 -11.37
C GLN A 149 0.76 15.23 -10.18
N VAL A 150 1.84 14.84 -9.53
CA VAL A 150 1.81 13.95 -8.38
C VAL A 150 2.47 14.64 -7.20
N TRP A 151 1.82 14.60 -6.04
CA TRP A 151 2.41 15.02 -4.77
C TRP A 151 2.31 13.88 -3.78
N VAL A 152 3.45 13.52 -3.22
CA VAL A 152 3.59 12.53 -2.17
C VAL A 152 3.89 13.27 -0.89
N THR A 153 3.19 12.94 0.19
CA THR A 153 3.46 13.46 1.54
C THR A 153 3.39 12.32 2.53
N GLY A 154 4.28 12.27 3.51
CA GLY A 154 4.21 11.31 4.61
C GLY A 154 5.20 11.59 5.71
N LYS A 155 5.29 10.69 6.69
CA LYS A 155 6.28 10.80 7.76
C LYS A 155 7.52 10.00 7.40
N CYS A 156 8.68 10.63 7.50
CA CYS A 156 9.96 9.92 7.48
C CYS A 156 10.46 9.74 8.90
N TYR A 157 10.77 8.50 9.24
CA TYR A 157 11.45 8.18 10.48
C TYR A 157 12.94 8.20 10.19
N ARG A 158 13.72 8.98 10.94
CA ARG A 158 15.17 8.83 10.95
C ARG A 158 15.46 7.46 11.55
N SER A 159 15.97 6.54 10.73
CA SER A 159 16.56 5.28 11.18
C SER A 159 17.86 5.53 11.92
#